data_AF-A0AA86W5L8-F1
#
_entry.id   AF-A0AA86W5L8-F1
#
_cell.length_a   1.000
_cell.length_b   1.000
_cell.length_c   1.000
_cell.angle_alpha   90.00
_cell.angle_beta   90.00
_cell.angle_gamma   90.00
#
_symmetry.space_group_name_H-M   'P 1'
#
loop_
_entity.id
_entity.type
_entity.pdbx_description
1 polymer ?
#
loop_
_entity_poly.entity_id
_entity_poly.type
_entity_poly.pdbx_seq_one_letter_code
_entity_poly.pdbx_strand_id
1 'polypeptide(L)'
;MAFNPSRASHVIIPDRHAWHLQVAMPSLSLSCLNSTVSFAATMKGLLSPSFLLQITLFLRVFLLVMNKSEGSPITSKVDALPPVLPPTTQPQPFIPLIAPSPLRPFTNNSVPKLSGLCSLNFSAAQDIMTTTATDCWTSFAPYLANVVCCPQFDAMLVTLIGQSSKYSGVLALNETHASHCLSDVQKVLVSQGANENLKKICAVHPTNLTEASCPVVFVDEFESIVDTSRLLTACRKIDPVNECCDQVCQNAIHYAARKIALNDLSNSDGNHSMSGPTARINDCKNIVLRWLASKLDAPTANSVFRGLSNCNLNKVCPLVFPSVSSVVKECGNLIHNQTACCKAIKSYVSYLQEQSFVTNLQALKCAASLGKKLQNANVSKDVYNLCHISLKDFSLQESGCLLPSLPTNAVYDGTSGIGFICDLNDNIVAPWPTSSYMLSSSCNRTTKFPSLPTATSSQNGLFINTLVLPLLFTSILLPKRLL
;
A
#
# COMPACT_ATOMS: atom_id res chain seq x y z
N MET A 1 -33.09 16.20 45.97
CA MET A 1 -33.17 15.17 47.03
C MET A 1 -32.12 14.12 46.73
N ALA A 2 -31.07 14.13 47.54
CA ALA A 2 -30.08 13.08 47.63
C ALA A 2 -30.68 11.86 48.35
N PHE A 3 -30.22 10.64 48.03
CA PHE A 3 -29.75 9.66 49.01
C PHE A 3 -29.26 8.39 48.27
N ASN A 4 -27.96 8.17 48.32
CA ASN A 4 -27.28 6.87 48.28
C ASN A 4 -27.03 6.51 49.76
N PRO A 5 -26.98 5.23 50.22
CA PRO A 5 -25.69 4.53 50.20
C PRO A 5 -25.71 2.98 50.20
N SER A 6 -24.63 2.42 49.62
CA SER A 6 -23.78 1.31 50.13
C SER A 6 -24.38 -0.05 50.54
N ARG A 7 -23.95 -1.10 49.83
CA ARG A 7 -23.43 -2.32 50.48
C ARG A 7 -22.32 -2.97 49.66
N ALA A 8 -21.11 -2.91 50.21
CA ALA A 8 -19.99 -3.77 49.86
C ALA A 8 -20.18 -5.16 50.52
N SER A 9 -19.68 -6.23 49.90
CA SER A 9 -18.82 -7.23 50.54
C SER A 9 -18.50 -8.44 49.65
N HIS A 10 -17.24 -8.86 49.78
CA HIS A 10 -16.62 -10.17 49.50
C HIS A 10 -16.17 -10.57 48.09
N VAL A 11 -14.87 -10.29 47.90
CA VAL A 11 -13.85 -11.10 47.22
C VAL A 11 -14.02 -12.59 47.51
N ILE A 12 -14.17 -13.40 46.45
CA ILE A 12 -13.70 -14.78 46.36
C ILE A 12 -13.08 -14.97 44.98
N ILE A 13 -11.80 -15.33 44.98
CA ILE A 13 -11.00 -15.77 43.84
C ILE A 13 -11.47 -17.19 43.46
N PRO A 14 -11.72 -17.49 42.17
CA PRO A 14 -11.66 -18.87 41.70
C PRO A 14 -10.45 -19.08 40.79
N ASP A 15 -9.71 -20.11 41.17
CA ASP A 15 -8.51 -20.62 40.56
C ASP A 15 -8.66 -20.99 39.08
N ARG A 16 -7.67 -20.50 38.33
CA ARG A 16 -6.80 -21.21 37.40
C ARG A 16 -7.13 -22.72 37.22
N HIS A 17 -7.92 -23.03 36.19
CA HIS A 17 -7.88 -24.35 35.56
C HIS A 17 -7.58 -24.23 34.06
N ALA A 18 -6.43 -24.82 33.73
CA ALA A 18 -5.84 -24.91 32.42
C ALA A 18 -6.67 -25.80 31.50
N TRP A 19 -7.09 -25.27 30.37
CA TRP A 19 -7.41 -26.08 29.19
C TRP A 19 -6.11 -26.25 28.39
N HIS A 20 -5.52 -27.43 28.55
CA HIS A 20 -4.45 -27.94 27.71
C HIS A 20 -4.96 -28.05 26.27
N LEU A 21 -4.60 -27.10 25.40
CA LEU A 21 -4.61 -27.34 23.96
C LEU A 21 -3.27 -27.95 23.58
N GLN A 22 -3.29 -29.28 23.46
CA GLN A 22 -2.18 -30.11 23.02
C GLN A 22 -1.87 -29.79 21.55
N VAL A 23 -1.00 -28.82 21.29
CA VAL A 23 -0.39 -28.65 19.98
C VAL A 23 0.73 -29.68 19.87
N ALA A 24 0.42 -30.77 19.17
CA ALA A 24 1.39 -31.77 18.76
C ALA A 24 2.49 -31.09 17.94
N MET A 25 3.69 -31.01 18.52
CA MET A 25 4.92 -30.83 17.76
C MET A 25 5.10 -32.08 16.89
N PRO A 26 5.30 -31.96 15.56
CA PRO A 26 5.96 -33.04 14.86
C PRO A 26 7.38 -33.13 15.41
N SER A 27 7.64 -34.22 16.11
CA SER A 27 8.96 -34.74 16.41
C SER A 27 9.79 -34.73 15.12
N LEU A 28 10.89 -33.97 15.13
CA LEU A 28 11.98 -34.18 14.19
C LEU A 28 12.50 -35.60 14.41
N SER A 29 12.03 -36.54 13.60
CA SER A 29 12.62 -37.87 13.55
C SER A 29 14.04 -37.75 13.00
N LEU A 30 14.92 -38.45 13.69
CA LEU A 30 16.31 -38.73 13.35
C LEU A 30 16.38 -39.54 12.04
N SER A 31 16.15 -38.89 10.90
CA SER A 31 16.18 -39.55 9.58
C SER A 31 16.59 -38.61 8.45
N CYS A 32 17.59 -37.76 8.70
CA CYS A 32 18.39 -37.09 7.67
C CYS A 32 19.88 -37.04 8.06
N LEU A 33 20.37 -38.05 8.80
CA LEU A 33 21.80 -38.23 9.08
C LEU A 33 22.42 -39.47 8.42
N ASN A 34 21.67 -40.18 7.56
CA ASN A 34 22.16 -41.39 6.88
C ASN A 34 22.21 -41.32 5.34
N SER A 35 22.20 -40.11 4.76
CA SER A 35 22.52 -39.93 3.32
C SER A 35 23.80 -39.14 3.07
N THR A 36 24.48 -38.67 4.11
CA THR A 36 25.79 -38.01 4.03
C THR A 36 26.98 -38.98 4.05
N VAL A 37 26.75 -40.29 4.22
CA VAL A 37 27.81 -41.32 4.18
C VAL A 37 27.94 -42.01 2.80
N SER A 38 27.06 -41.69 1.83
CA SER A 38 27.15 -42.26 0.46
C SER A 38 27.65 -41.27 -0.61
N PHE A 39 27.85 -39.98 -0.28
CA PHE A 39 28.42 -39.00 -1.20
C PHE A 39 29.91 -38.69 -0.95
N ALA A 40 30.48 -39.16 0.17
CA ALA A 40 31.90 -38.96 0.49
C ALA A 40 32.85 -40.03 -0.12
N ALA A 41 32.31 -41.03 -0.82
CA ALA A 41 33.10 -42.10 -1.45
C ALA A 41 33.40 -41.87 -2.94
N THR A 42 32.90 -40.79 -3.56
CA THR A 42 33.03 -40.57 -5.01
C THR A 42 33.42 -39.14 -5.39
N MET A 43 34.36 -38.53 -4.67
CA MET A 43 35.17 -37.40 -5.19
C MET A 43 36.50 -37.29 -4.41
N LYS A 44 37.27 -38.38 -4.40
CA LYS A 44 38.72 -38.27 -4.20
C LYS A 44 39.33 -37.83 -5.52
N GLY A 45 39.56 -36.52 -5.71
CA GLY A 45 40.43 -36.07 -6.79
C GLY A 45 40.18 -34.73 -7.44
N LEU A 46 39.32 -33.83 -6.94
CA LEU A 46 39.09 -32.55 -7.65
C LEU A 46 38.72 -31.37 -6.74
N LEU A 47 39.56 -31.04 -5.76
CA LEU A 47 39.47 -29.76 -5.03
C LEU A 47 40.87 -29.16 -4.92
N SER A 48 41.17 -28.19 -5.79
CA SER A 48 42.41 -27.41 -5.71
C SER A 48 42.46 -26.63 -4.39
N PRO A 49 43.64 -26.47 -3.75
CA PRO A 49 43.80 -25.67 -2.54
C PRO A 49 43.28 -24.22 -2.69
N SER A 50 43.23 -23.68 -3.91
CA SER A 50 42.62 -22.37 -4.20
C SER A 50 41.10 -22.34 -4.02
N PHE A 51 40.40 -23.45 -4.24
CA PHE A 51 38.95 -23.55 -4.09
C PHE A 51 38.55 -23.69 -2.62
N LEU A 52 39.34 -24.43 -1.84
CA LEU A 52 39.21 -24.50 -0.38
C LEU A 52 39.47 -23.13 0.29
N LEU A 53 40.40 -22.35 -0.25
CA LEU A 53 40.68 -20.99 0.23
C LEU A 53 39.51 -20.03 -0.05
N GLN A 54 38.87 -20.12 -1.22
CA GLN A 54 37.69 -19.31 -1.53
C GLN A 54 36.48 -19.68 -0.67
N ILE A 55 36.23 -20.97 -0.45
CA ILE A 55 35.14 -21.43 0.42
C ILE A 55 35.36 -20.96 1.87
N THR A 56 36.59 -21.03 2.37
CA THR A 56 36.91 -20.57 3.74
C THR A 56 36.84 -19.05 3.88
N LEU A 57 37.24 -18.28 2.87
CA LEU A 57 37.03 -16.83 2.83
C LEU A 57 35.53 -16.48 2.80
N PHE A 58 34.74 -17.20 2.00
CA PHE A 58 33.29 -16.99 1.91
C PHE A 58 32.60 -17.32 3.22
N LEU A 59 32.95 -18.44 3.88
CA LEU A 59 32.44 -18.81 5.20
C LEU A 59 32.86 -17.84 6.29
N ARG A 60 34.09 -17.28 6.24
CA ARG A 60 34.52 -16.24 7.19
C ARG A 60 33.77 -14.93 7.00
N VAL A 61 33.54 -14.50 5.75
CA VAL A 61 32.71 -13.32 5.45
C VAL A 61 31.26 -13.56 5.89
N PHE A 62 30.72 -14.75 5.65
CA PHE A 62 29.37 -15.12 6.06
C PHE A 62 29.22 -15.16 7.59
N LEU A 63 30.19 -15.71 8.32
CA LEU A 63 30.20 -15.71 9.78
C LEU A 63 30.41 -14.30 10.38
N LEU A 64 31.17 -13.43 9.71
CA LEU A 64 31.29 -12.01 10.09
C LEU A 64 29.97 -11.25 9.91
N VAL A 65 29.16 -11.63 8.91
CA VAL A 65 27.81 -11.06 8.69
C VAL A 65 26.81 -11.59 9.74
N MET A 66 26.89 -12.87 10.11
CA MET A 66 25.98 -13.48 11.09
C MET A 66 26.29 -13.07 12.54
N ASN A 67 27.54 -12.78 12.91
CA ASN A 67 27.92 -12.29 14.24
C ASN A 67 27.55 -10.82 14.51
N LYS A 68 26.87 -10.14 13.58
CA LYS A 68 26.32 -8.79 13.80
C LYS A 68 24.83 -8.80 14.20
N SER A 69 24.25 -9.97 14.45
CA SER A 69 22.85 -10.14 14.82
C SER A 69 22.71 -10.96 16.12
N GLU A 70 23.12 -10.38 17.25
CA GLU A 70 22.56 -10.78 18.56
C GLU A 70 21.78 -9.60 19.14
N GLY A 71 20.45 -9.73 19.12
CA GLY A 71 19.50 -8.91 19.84
C GLY A 71 18.50 -9.82 20.56
N SER A 72 18.51 -9.77 21.89
CA SER A 72 17.69 -10.56 22.82
C SER A 72 16.17 -10.33 22.64
N PRO A 73 15.29 -11.27 23.03
CA PRO A 73 13.84 -11.12 22.86
C PRO A 73 13.27 -10.18 23.93
N ILE A 74 12.87 -8.97 23.53
CA ILE A 74 12.11 -8.05 24.38
C ILE A 74 10.63 -8.18 24.04
N THR A 75 9.86 -8.64 25.03
CA THR A 75 8.41 -8.50 25.14
C THR A 75 8.02 -7.02 24.97
N SER A 76 7.41 -6.65 23.83
CA SER A 76 7.05 -5.26 23.55
C SER A 76 5.62 -4.93 23.99
N LYS A 77 5.55 -3.99 24.95
CA LYS A 77 4.44 -3.03 25.03
C LYS A 77 4.56 -2.05 23.86
N VAL A 78 3.41 -1.68 23.33
CA VAL A 78 3.19 -0.67 22.28
C VAL A 78 3.46 0.75 22.84
N ASP A 79 3.86 1.69 21.97
CA ASP A 79 3.93 3.18 22.14
C ASP A 79 5.25 3.92 22.46
N ALA A 80 6.42 3.48 21.97
CA ALA A 80 7.63 4.33 22.00
C ALA A 80 8.37 4.38 20.66
N LEU A 81 8.88 5.57 20.29
CA LEU A 81 9.89 5.73 19.25
C LEU A 81 11.09 4.82 19.61
N PRO A 82 11.72 4.09 18.66
CA PRO A 82 12.93 3.32 18.95
C PRO A 82 13.99 4.23 19.61
N PRO A 83 14.77 3.73 20.59
CA PRO A 83 15.76 4.56 21.27
C PRO A 83 16.75 5.18 20.28
N VAL A 84 17.00 6.47 20.45
CA VAL A 84 17.97 7.24 19.68
C VAL A 84 19.37 6.67 19.95
N LEU A 85 19.89 5.88 19.01
CA LEU A 85 21.30 5.55 18.98
C LEU A 85 22.11 6.84 18.73
N PRO A 86 23.25 7.05 19.40
CA PRO A 86 24.10 8.22 19.15
C PRO A 86 24.53 8.24 17.68
N PRO A 87 24.68 9.44 17.07
CA PRO A 87 24.99 9.55 15.66
C PRO A 87 26.40 9.00 15.42
N THR A 88 26.49 7.78 14.90
CA THR A 88 27.64 7.42 14.08
C THR A 88 27.67 8.43 12.95
N THR A 89 28.77 9.17 12.85
CA THR A 89 29.08 10.10 11.77
C THR A 89 28.59 9.57 10.43
N GLN A 90 27.73 10.36 9.78
CA GLN A 90 27.02 10.09 8.54
C GLN A 90 25.85 9.10 8.70
N PRO A 91 24.59 9.54 8.48
CA PRO A 91 23.53 8.57 8.23
C PRO A 91 24.00 7.74 7.03
N GLN A 92 24.15 6.43 7.20
CA GLN A 92 24.14 5.59 6.01
C GLN A 92 22.81 5.93 5.33
N PRO A 93 22.85 6.37 4.06
CA PRO A 93 21.63 6.52 3.30
C PRO A 93 20.84 5.23 3.51
N PHE A 94 19.52 5.35 3.66
CA PHE A 94 18.71 4.30 3.09
C PHE A 94 19.15 4.26 1.63
N ILE A 95 20.02 3.31 1.35
CA ILE A 95 20.15 2.72 0.05
C ILE A 95 18.97 1.75 0.09
N PRO A 96 17.71 2.12 -0.29
CA PRO A 96 16.92 1.10 -0.96
C PRO A 96 17.88 0.66 -2.04
N LEU A 97 18.40 -0.58 -1.99
CA LEU A 97 19.43 -1.06 -2.90
C LEU A 97 19.28 -0.25 -4.16
N ILE A 98 20.21 0.68 -4.43
CA ILE A 98 20.34 1.32 -5.74
C ILE A 98 20.02 0.17 -6.63
N ALA A 99 18.91 0.18 -7.37
CA ALA A 99 18.62 -0.90 -8.29
C ALA A 99 19.91 -1.02 -9.10
N PRO A 100 20.80 -2.01 -8.83
CA PRO A 100 22.08 -1.99 -9.46
C PRO A 100 21.72 -2.54 -10.82
N SER A 101 21.58 -1.67 -11.81
CA SER A 101 20.94 -1.98 -13.10
C SER A 101 19.40 -2.10 -12.98
N PRO A 102 18.65 -1.88 -14.07
CA PRO A 102 17.21 -1.69 -13.99
C PRO A 102 16.57 -2.89 -13.31
N LEU A 103 15.78 -2.64 -12.26
CA LEU A 103 14.83 -3.62 -11.75
C LEU A 103 13.85 -3.89 -12.88
N ARG A 104 14.22 -4.80 -13.79
CA ARG A 104 13.22 -5.47 -14.60
C ARG A 104 12.26 -6.09 -13.60
N PRO A 105 10.94 -5.90 -13.78
CA PRO A 105 10.01 -6.84 -13.26
C PRO A 105 10.56 -8.23 -13.57
N PHE A 106 10.94 -9.00 -12.56
CA PHE A 106 11.05 -10.45 -12.70
C PHE A 106 9.69 -10.91 -13.20
N THR A 107 9.52 -10.95 -14.52
CA THR A 107 8.49 -11.76 -15.15
C THR A 107 8.99 -13.17 -14.94
N ASN A 108 8.47 -13.82 -13.91
CA ASN A 108 8.70 -15.24 -13.76
C ASN A 108 7.95 -15.86 -14.94
N ASN A 109 8.65 -16.13 -16.03
CA ASN A 109 8.08 -16.64 -17.30
C ASN A 109 7.43 -18.03 -17.15
N SER A 110 7.30 -18.52 -15.92
CA SER A 110 6.53 -19.71 -15.61
C SER A 110 5.04 -19.40 -15.62
N VAL A 111 4.30 -20.12 -16.46
CA VAL A 111 2.84 -20.06 -16.51
C VAL A 111 2.29 -20.38 -15.11
N PRO A 112 1.55 -19.48 -14.47
CA PRO A 112 1.07 -19.69 -13.11
C PRO A 112 0.11 -20.89 -13.07
N LYS A 113 0.29 -21.78 -12.07
CA LYS A 113 -0.63 -22.90 -11.85
C LYS A 113 -1.93 -22.41 -11.19
N LEU A 114 -2.93 -22.11 -12.01
CA LEU A 114 -4.25 -21.68 -11.58
C LEU A 114 -5.06 -22.86 -11.02
N SER A 115 -6.08 -22.55 -10.22
CA SER A 115 -6.98 -23.54 -9.64
C SER A 115 -7.88 -24.22 -10.67
N GLY A 116 -8.19 -23.52 -11.78
CA GLY A 116 -9.17 -23.95 -12.77
C GLY A 116 -10.62 -23.77 -12.33
N LEU A 117 -10.87 -23.19 -11.15
CA LEU A 117 -12.20 -23.02 -10.55
C LEU A 117 -12.70 -21.56 -10.60
N CYS A 118 -11.86 -20.64 -11.06
CA CYS A 118 -12.27 -19.26 -11.29
C CYS A 118 -12.84 -19.07 -12.70
N SER A 119 -14.06 -18.52 -12.79
CA SER A 119 -14.75 -18.24 -14.05
C SER A 119 -14.41 -16.87 -14.66
N LEU A 120 -13.57 -16.07 -14.02
CA LEU A 120 -13.18 -14.74 -14.52
C LEU A 120 -12.28 -14.87 -15.75
N ASN A 121 -12.54 -14.01 -16.74
CA ASN A 121 -11.74 -13.95 -17.95
C ASN A 121 -10.57 -12.97 -17.77
N PHE A 122 -9.40 -13.48 -17.43
CA PHE A 122 -8.19 -12.67 -17.25
C PHE A 122 -7.71 -12.03 -18.55
N SER A 123 -7.93 -12.67 -19.70
CA SER A 123 -7.55 -12.13 -21.01
C SER A 123 -8.30 -10.85 -21.35
N ALA A 124 -9.55 -10.70 -20.89
CA ALA A 124 -10.36 -9.50 -21.12
C ALA A 124 -9.85 -8.25 -20.39
N ALA A 125 -8.94 -8.41 -19.42
CA ALA A 125 -8.35 -7.32 -18.65
C ALA A 125 -6.82 -7.44 -18.56
N GLN A 126 -6.17 -8.14 -19.51
CA GLN A 126 -4.74 -8.45 -19.44
C GLN A 126 -3.87 -7.19 -19.24
N ASP A 127 -4.12 -6.13 -20.01
CA ASP A 127 -3.37 -4.86 -19.92
C ASP A 127 -3.50 -4.22 -18.53
N ILE A 128 -4.68 -4.33 -17.93
CA ILE A 128 -4.96 -3.82 -16.58
C ILE A 128 -4.22 -4.68 -15.57
N MET A 129 -4.24 -6.02 -15.71
CA MET A 129 -3.50 -6.91 -14.82
C MET A 129 -1.99 -6.65 -14.89
N THR A 130 -1.43 -6.40 -16.07
CA THR A 130 -0.02 -6.03 -16.23
C THR A 130 0.31 -4.67 -15.62
N THR A 131 -0.58 -3.69 -15.79
CA THR A 131 -0.46 -2.39 -15.11
C THR A 131 -0.50 -2.58 -13.59
N THR A 132 -1.44 -3.37 -13.07
CA THR A 132 -1.52 -3.71 -11.64
C THR A 132 -0.26 -4.39 -11.13
N ALA A 133 0.30 -5.34 -11.89
CA ALA A 133 1.52 -6.01 -11.47
C ALA A 133 2.72 -5.05 -11.36
N THR A 134 2.79 -4.07 -12.25
CA THR A 134 3.80 -3.01 -12.24
C THR A 134 3.56 -2.03 -11.07
N ASP A 135 2.34 -1.55 -10.90
CA ASP A 135 1.92 -0.64 -9.82
C ASP A 135 2.09 -1.27 -8.43
N CYS A 136 2.00 -2.60 -8.36
CA CYS A 136 2.12 -3.41 -7.14
C CYS A 136 3.39 -4.26 -7.10
N TRP A 137 4.47 -3.80 -7.74
CA TRP A 137 5.73 -4.52 -7.78
C TRP A 137 6.24 -4.92 -6.39
N THR A 138 6.78 -6.12 -6.27
CA THR A 138 7.16 -6.73 -4.98
C THR A 138 7.98 -5.80 -4.07
N SER A 139 8.97 -5.10 -4.62
CA SER A 139 9.92 -4.31 -3.82
C SER A 139 9.32 -3.04 -3.20
N PHE A 140 8.27 -2.46 -3.80
CA PHE A 140 7.74 -1.17 -3.37
C PHE A 140 6.24 -1.17 -3.06
N ALA A 141 5.52 -2.27 -3.31
CA ALA A 141 4.08 -2.37 -3.04
C ALA A 141 3.67 -1.93 -1.63
N PRO A 142 4.42 -2.24 -0.54
CA PRO A 142 4.05 -1.75 0.80
C PRO A 142 4.08 -0.23 0.91
N TYR A 143 5.07 0.43 0.28
CA TYR A 143 5.23 1.88 0.37
C TYR A 143 4.23 2.63 -0.52
N LEU A 144 3.89 2.06 -1.68
CA LEU A 144 2.93 2.63 -2.65
C LEU A 144 1.50 2.14 -2.47
N ALA A 145 1.24 1.30 -1.47
CA ALA A 145 -0.06 0.67 -1.21
C ALA A 145 -1.20 1.69 -1.32
N ASN A 146 -1.09 2.79 -0.59
CA ASN A 146 -2.15 3.78 -0.43
C ASN A 146 -2.42 4.63 -1.68
N VAL A 147 -1.45 4.82 -2.57
CA VAL A 147 -1.47 5.88 -3.60
C VAL A 147 -1.49 5.36 -5.03
N VAL A 148 -0.94 4.16 -5.26
CA VAL A 148 -0.79 3.58 -6.60
C VAL A 148 -1.30 2.14 -6.59
N CYS A 149 -0.72 1.27 -5.77
CA CYS A 149 -0.96 -0.17 -5.84
C CYS A 149 -2.40 -0.58 -5.51
N CYS A 150 -2.92 -0.27 -4.33
CA CYS A 150 -4.24 -0.74 -3.92
C CYS A 150 -5.40 -0.12 -4.72
N PRO A 151 -5.36 1.18 -5.07
CA PRO A 151 -6.35 1.76 -5.98
C PRO A 151 -6.41 1.06 -7.34
N GLN A 152 -5.25 0.67 -7.89
CA GLN A 152 -5.18 -0.08 -9.13
C GLN A 152 -5.66 -1.53 -8.95
N PHE A 153 -5.28 -2.21 -7.85
CA PHE A 153 -5.71 -3.57 -7.56
C PHE A 153 -7.23 -3.68 -7.38
N ASP A 154 -7.83 -2.77 -6.62
CA ASP A 154 -9.28 -2.71 -6.41
C ASP A 154 -10.03 -2.40 -7.72
N ALA A 155 -9.57 -1.40 -8.48
CA ALA A 155 -10.16 -1.05 -9.77
C ALA A 155 -10.10 -2.22 -10.77
N MET A 156 -8.99 -2.96 -10.80
CA MET A 156 -8.83 -4.16 -11.60
C MET A 156 -9.81 -5.26 -11.19
N LEU A 157 -9.97 -5.55 -9.90
CA LEU A 157 -10.90 -6.59 -9.41
C LEU A 157 -12.35 -6.26 -9.77
N VAL A 158 -12.78 -5.02 -9.52
CA VAL A 158 -14.11 -4.54 -9.91
C VAL A 158 -14.32 -4.66 -11.42
N THR A 159 -13.31 -4.28 -12.20
CA THR A 159 -13.36 -4.35 -13.66
C THR A 159 -13.45 -5.81 -14.14
N LEU A 160 -12.65 -6.73 -13.60
CA LEU A 160 -12.70 -8.15 -13.97
C LEU A 160 -14.08 -8.77 -13.74
N ILE A 161 -14.69 -8.52 -12.59
CA ILE A 161 -16.03 -9.03 -12.27
C ILE A 161 -17.08 -8.37 -13.18
N GLY A 162 -17.00 -7.06 -13.38
CA GLY A 162 -17.91 -6.34 -14.26
C GLY A 162 -17.83 -6.82 -15.72
N GLN A 163 -16.63 -7.04 -16.26
CA GLN A 163 -16.46 -7.59 -17.61
C GLN A 163 -17.02 -9.01 -17.72
N SER A 164 -16.85 -9.84 -16.68
CA SER A 164 -17.45 -11.18 -16.63
C SER A 164 -18.99 -11.13 -16.62
N SER A 165 -19.57 -10.15 -15.93
CA SER A 165 -21.03 -9.98 -15.84
C SER A 165 -21.74 -9.70 -17.15
N LYS A 166 -21.01 -9.23 -18.19
CA LYS A 166 -21.53 -9.07 -19.56
C LYS A 166 -22.12 -10.38 -20.12
N TYR A 167 -21.55 -11.52 -19.72
CA TYR A 167 -21.94 -12.84 -20.21
C TYR A 167 -22.69 -13.65 -19.16
N SER A 168 -22.32 -13.53 -17.87
CA SER A 168 -22.98 -14.27 -16.80
C SER A 168 -24.30 -13.67 -16.35
N GLY A 169 -24.50 -12.35 -16.55
CA GLY A 169 -25.65 -11.61 -16.01
C GLY A 169 -25.60 -11.38 -14.49
N VAL A 170 -24.48 -11.72 -13.83
CA VAL A 170 -24.32 -11.63 -12.36
C VAL A 170 -23.18 -10.68 -11.99
N LEU A 171 -23.45 -9.75 -11.06
CA LEU A 171 -22.58 -8.68 -10.59
C LEU A 171 -21.79 -9.05 -9.32
N ALA A 172 -21.88 -10.29 -8.85
CA ALA A 172 -21.18 -10.77 -7.67
C ALA A 172 -20.79 -12.23 -7.83
N LEU A 173 -19.69 -12.63 -7.17
CA LEU A 173 -19.32 -14.03 -7.06
C LEU A 173 -19.93 -14.64 -5.79
N ASN A 174 -20.16 -15.96 -5.81
CA ASN A 174 -20.41 -16.68 -4.55
C ASN A 174 -19.10 -16.80 -3.75
N GLU A 175 -19.20 -17.12 -2.46
CA GLU A 175 -18.04 -17.13 -1.54
C GLU A 175 -16.91 -18.08 -1.97
N THR A 176 -17.27 -19.27 -2.46
CA THR A 176 -16.32 -20.28 -2.94
C THR A 176 -15.58 -19.81 -4.19
N HIS A 177 -16.31 -19.31 -5.20
CA HIS A 177 -15.72 -18.77 -6.42
C HIS A 177 -14.88 -17.52 -6.13
N ALA A 178 -15.33 -16.65 -5.22
CA ALA A 178 -14.56 -15.48 -4.81
C ALA A 178 -13.20 -15.87 -4.23
N SER A 179 -13.15 -16.92 -3.39
CA SER A 179 -11.91 -17.43 -2.81
C SER A 179 -10.97 -18.00 -3.87
N HIS A 180 -11.48 -18.82 -4.79
CA HIS A 180 -10.69 -19.35 -5.91
C HIS A 180 -10.20 -18.25 -6.85
N CYS A 181 -11.07 -17.31 -7.22
CA CYS A 181 -10.74 -16.21 -8.12
C CYS A 181 -9.71 -15.26 -7.54
N LEU A 182 -9.86 -14.86 -6.28
CA LEU A 182 -8.88 -13.98 -5.65
C LEU A 182 -7.50 -14.67 -5.53
N SER A 183 -7.47 -15.98 -5.28
CA SER A 183 -6.24 -16.78 -5.29
C SER A 183 -5.59 -16.84 -6.67
N ASP A 184 -6.38 -17.09 -7.72
CA ASP A 184 -5.87 -17.18 -9.09
C ASP A 184 -5.41 -15.82 -9.63
N VAL A 185 -6.15 -14.74 -9.37
CA VAL A 185 -5.73 -13.36 -9.68
C VAL A 185 -4.37 -13.07 -9.05
N GLN A 186 -4.18 -13.39 -7.78
CA GLN A 186 -2.91 -13.17 -7.09
C GLN A 186 -1.77 -13.96 -7.74
N LYS A 187 -1.97 -15.23 -8.11
CA LYS A 187 -0.94 -16.02 -8.80
C LYS A 187 -0.57 -15.43 -10.16
N VAL A 188 -1.55 -14.92 -10.91
CA VAL A 188 -1.29 -14.22 -12.18
C VAL A 188 -0.45 -12.97 -11.95
N LEU A 189 -0.82 -12.12 -10.97
CA LEU A 189 -0.05 -10.92 -10.66
C LEU A 189 1.37 -11.24 -10.18
N VAL A 190 1.54 -12.26 -9.34
CA VAL A 190 2.86 -12.69 -8.84
C VAL A 190 3.74 -13.26 -9.96
N SER A 191 3.17 -13.96 -10.94
CA SER A 191 3.94 -14.38 -12.13
C SER A 191 4.46 -13.20 -12.96
N GLN A 192 3.78 -12.06 -12.89
CA GLN A 192 4.20 -10.78 -13.47
C GLN A 192 5.03 -9.93 -12.48
N GLY A 193 5.37 -10.51 -11.32
CA GLY A 193 6.26 -10.01 -10.27
C GLY A 193 5.67 -8.97 -9.31
N ALA A 194 4.34 -8.85 -9.29
CA ALA A 194 3.64 -8.19 -8.21
C ALA A 194 3.95 -8.85 -6.85
N ASN A 195 3.76 -8.11 -5.77
CA ASN A 195 4.00 -8.62 -4.42
C ASN A 195 3.14 -9.86 -4.11
N GLU A 196 3.70 -10.85 -3.42
CA GLU A 196 2.93 -12.04 -3.06
C GLU A 196 1.90 -11.81 -1.94
N ASN A 197 1.96 -10.68 -1.22
CA ASN A 197 1.09 -10.40 -0.07
C ASN A 197 0.02 -9.34 -0.37
N LEU A 198 -0.39 -9.13 -1.63
CA LEU A 198 -1.32 -8.05 -2.01
C LEU A 198 -2.64 -8.05 -1.23
N LYS A 199 -3.24 -9.21 -0.96
CA LYS A 199 -4.46 -9.31 -0.15
C LYS A 199 -4.28 -8.69 1.23
N LYS A 200 -3.10 -8.85 1.83
CA LYS A 200 -2.75 -8.28 3.14
C LYS A 200 -2.39 -6.79 3.02
N ILE A 201 -1.60 -6.42 2.01
CA ILE A 201 -1.17 -5.03 1.77
C ILE A 201 -2.39 -4.13 1.51
N CYS A 202 -3.35 -4.60 0.71
CA CYS A 202 -4.54 -3.85 0.31
C CYS A 202 -5.80 -4.20 1.10
N ALA A 203 -5.69 -5.05 2.13
CA ALA A 203 -6.82 -5.51 2.94
C ALA A 203 -8.01 -6.05 2.11
N VAL A 204 -7.72 -6.78 1.04
CA VAL A 204 -8.73 -7.38 0.16
C VAL A 204 -9.00 -8.82 0.57
N HIS A 205 -10.27 -9.12 0.80
CA HIS A 205 -10.79 -10.42 1.19
C HIS A 205 -11.73 -10.99 0.12
N PRO A 206 -11.99 -12.31 0.09
CA PRO A 206 -12.96 -12.90 -0.83
C PRO A 206 -14.35 -12.27 -0.74
N THR A 207 -14.78 -11.85 0.46
CA THR A 207 -16.07 -11.17 0.68
C THR A 207 -16.18 -9.84 -0.08
N ASN A 208 -15.07 -9.18 -0.43
CA ASN A 208 -15.08 -7.99 -1.27
C ASN A 208 -15.46 -8.28 -2.73
N LEU A 209 -15.44 -9.55 -3.17
CA LEU A 209 -15.82 -9.99 -4.51
C LEU A 209 -17.26 -10.56 -4.56
N THR A 210 -17.91 -10.74 -3.40
CA THR A 210 -19.29 -11.22 -3.29
C THR A 210 -20.29 -10.06 -3.25
N GLU A 211 -21.55 -10.36 -2.97
CA GLU A 211 -22.63 -9.37 -2.76
C GLU A 211 -22.57 -8.69 -1.40
N ALA A 212 -21.84 -9.30 -0.45
CA ALA A 212 -21.85 -8.96 0.96
C ALA A 212 -23.29 -8.83 1.49
N SER A 213 -23.75 -7.62 1.85
CA SER A 213 -25.13 -7.39 2.30
C SER A 213 -26.05 -6.72 1.27
N CYS A 214 -25.60 -6.55 0.02
CA CYS A 214 -26.41 -5.94 -1.02
C CYS A 214 -27.45 -6.95 -1.57
N PRO A 215 -28.76 -6.60 -1.63
CA PRO A 215 -29.81 -7.54 -2.03
C PRO A 215 -29.89 -7.76 -3.55
N VAL A 216 -29.25 -6.91 -4.35
CA VAL A 216 -29.32 -6.96 -5.82
C VAL A 216 -27.98 -7.43 -6.38
N VAL A 217 -28.01 -8.51 -7.15
CA VAL A 217 -26.81 -9.08 -7.81
C VAL A 217 -26.98 -9.36 -9.28
N PHE A 218 -28.20 -9.42 -9.80
CA PHE A 218 -28.45 -9.67 -11.21
C PHE A 218 -28.51 -8.36 -12.01
N VAL A 219 -28.02 -8.40 -13.25
CA VAL A 219 -27.93 -7.21 -14.12
C VAL A 219 -29.33 -6.70 -14.49
N ASP A 220 -30.26 -7.58 -14.84
CA ASP A 220 -31.64 -7.23 -15.20
C ASP A 220 -32.41 -6.61 -14.03
N GLU A 221 -32.28 -7.18 -12.83
CA GLU A 221 -32.86 -6.62 -11.61
C GLU A 221 -32.30 -5.22 -11.34
N PHE A 222 -30.97 -5.05 -11.41
CA PHE A 222 -30.32 -3.75 -11.23
C PHE A 222 -30.88 -2.70 -12.21
N GLU A 223 -30.99 -3.05 -13.49
CA GLU A 223 -31.45 -2.15 -14.55
C GLU A 223 -32.94 -1.78 -14.42
N SER A 224 -33.74 -2.62 -13.75
CA SER A 224 -35.14 -2.32 -13.45
C SER A 224 -35.32 -1.27 -12.33
N ILE A 225 -34.34 -1.14 -11.43
CA ILE A 225 -34.41 -0.27 -10.24
C ILE A 225 -33.70 1.07 -10.46
N VAL A 226 -32.56 1.04 -11.18
CA VAL A 226 -31.64 2.18 -11.30
C VAL A 226 -31.87 2.92 -12.61
N ASP A 227 -31.83 4.26 -12.57
CA ASP A 227 -31.71 5.09 -13.78
C ASP A 227 -30.29 4.93 -14.37
N THR A 228 -30.14 3.90 -15.18
CA THR A 228 -28.88 3.48 -15.82
C THR A 228 -28.35 4.52 -16.79
N SER A 229 -29.23 5.25 -17.48
CA SER A 229 -28.88 6.32 -18.41
C SER A 229 -28.20 7.48 -17.68
N ARG A 230 -28.80 7.93 -16.57
CA ARG A 230 -28.21 8.98 -15.72
C ARG A 230 -26.89 8.53 -15.11
N LEU A 231 -26.81 7.30 -14.61
CA LEU A 231 -25.59 6.74 -14.01
C LEU A 231 -24.45 6.65 -15.03
N LEU A 232 -24.70 6.15 -16.24
CA LEU A 232 -23.71 6.09 -17.30
C LEU A 232 -23.28 7.48 -17.76
N THR A 233 -24.22 8.42 -17.90
CA THR A 233 -23.90 9.80 -18.30
C THR A 233 -22.97 10.47 -17.29
N ALA A 234 -23.20 10.24 -15.99
CA ALA A 234 -22.37 10.79 -14.92
C ALA A 234 -20.96 10.17 -14.85
N CYS A 235 -20.83 8.88 -15.17
CA CYS A 235 -19.61 8.11 -14.90
C CYS A 235 -18.81 7.65 -16.13
N ARG A 236 -19.35 7.80 -17.35
CA ARG A 236 -18.69 7.30 -18.58
C ARG A 236 -17.29 7.89 -18.78
N LYS A 237 -17.10 9.14 -18.40
CA LYS A 237 -15.81 9.82 -18.42
C LYS A 237 -15.78 10.80 -17.26
N ILE A 238 -14.75 10.67 -16.44
CA ILE A 238 -14.52 11.62 -15.34
C ILE A 238 -13.28 12.45 -15.65
N ASP A 239 -13.33 13.72 -15.28
CA ASP A 239 -12.13 14.52 -15.09
C ASP A 239 -11.75 14.37 -13.62
N PRO A 240 -10.60 13.77 -13.26
CA PRO A 240 -10.31 13.46 -11.87
C PRO A 240 -10.26 14.72 -10.97
N VAL A 241 -9.86 15.88 -11.50
CA VAL A 241 -9.81 17.12 -10.70
C VAL A 241 -11.21 17.60 -10.37
N ASN A 242 -12.07 17.74 -11.38
CA ASN A 242 -13.45 18.20 -11.19
C ASN A 242 -14.28 17.16 -10.42
N GLU A 243 -14.08 15.86 -10.66
CA GLU A 243 -14.81 14.79 -9.97
C GLU A 243 -14.51 14.78 -8.46
N CYS A 244 -13.29 15.14 -8.03
CA CYS A 244 -13.00 15.26 -6.60
C CYS A 244 -13.81 16.38 -5.92
N CYS A 245 -14.29 17.35 -6.71
CA CYS A 245 -14.96 18.54 -6.25
C CYS A 245 -16.47 18.49 -6.41
N ASP A 246 -16.92 18.29 -7.63
CA ASP A 246 -18.33 18.29 -7.98
C ASP A 246 -18.98 16.93 -7.63
N GLN A 247 -18.16 15.86 -7.52
CA GLN A 247 -18.57 14.51 -7.14
C GLN A 247 -19.75 13.99 -7.98
N VAL A 248 -19.79 14.32 -9.27
CA VAL A 248 -20.92 14.03 -10.15
C VAL A 248 -21.13 12.51 -10.26
N CYS A 249 -20.05 11.77 -10.56
CA CYS A 249 -20.12 10.31 -10.65
C CYS A 249 -20.29 9.67 -9.26
N GLN A 250 -19.54 10.11 -8.24
CA GLN A 250 -19.68 9.58 -6.87
C GLN A 250 -21.11 9.75 -6.32
N ASN A 251 -21.75 10.89 -6.58
CA ASN A 251 -23.13 11.14 -6.17
C ASN A 251 -24.11 10.25 -6.93
N ALA A 252 -23.91 10.04 -8.24
CA ALA A 252 -24.72 9.12 -9.03
C ALA A 252 -24.59 7.66 -8.53
N ILE A 253 -23.36 7.22 -8.22
CA ILE A 253 -23.09 5.89 -7.65
C ILE A 253 -23.77 5.75 -6.29
N HIS A 254 -23.61 6.74 -5.39
CA HIS A 254 -24.22 6.71 -4.07
C HIS A 254 -25.76 6.68 -4.16
N TYR A 255 -26.34 7.44 -5.09
CA TYR A 255 -27.79 7.44 -5.32
C TYR A 255 -28.28 6.05 -5.79
N ALA A 256 -27.62 5.46 -6.78
CA ALA A 256 -27.94 4.12 -7.28
C ALA A 256 -27.78 3.05 -6.18
N ALA A 257 -26.67 3.09 -5.43
CA ALA A 257 -26.41 2.17 -4.33
C ALA A 257 -27.49 2.26 -3.24
N ARG A 258 -27.93 3.47 -2.90
CA ARG A 258 -29.02 3.68 -1.94
C ARG A 258 -30.35 3.13 -2.46
N LYS A 259 -30.65 3.26 -3.76
CA LYS A 259 -31.88 2.72 -4.35
C LYS A 259 -31.94 1.21 -4.24
N ILE A 260 -30.88 0.50 -4.64
CA ILE A 260 -30.85 -0.97 -4.57
C ILE A 260 -30.73 -1.48 -3.13
N ALA A 261 -30.03 -0.78 -2.23
CA ALA A 261 -29.94 -1.17 -0.82
C ALA A 261 -31.30 -1.11 -0.08
N LEU A 262 -32.21 -0.25 -0.55
CA LEU A 262 -33.54 -0.05 0.04
C LEU A 262 -34.65 -0.81 -0.72
N ASN A 263 -34.32 -1.52 -1.79
CA ASN A 263 -35.30 -2.27 -2.60
C ASN A 263 -36.05 -3.31 -1.74
N ASP A 264 -35.34 -3.95 -0.82
CA ASP A 264 -35.85 -5.02 0.04
C ASP A 264 -36.81 -4.51 1.14
N LEU A 265 -36.68 -3.23 1.55
CA LEU A 265 -37.56 -2.60 2.55
C LEU A 265 -38.94 -2.22 2.03
N SER A 266 -39.17 -2.31 0.71
CA SER A 266 -40.48 -2.01 0.13
C SER A 266 -41.37 -3.25 0.01
N ASN A 267 -40.82 -4.46 0.19
CA ASN A 267 -41.51 -5.73 -0.13
C ASN A 267 -41.49 -6.82 0.96
N SER A 268 -40.94 -6.61 2.16
CA SER A 268 -40.99 -7.63 3.22
C SER A 268 -41.21 -7.09 4.65
N ASP A 269 -42.32 -7.51 5.27
CA ASP A 269 -42.50 -7.57 6.72
C ASP A 269 -41.68 -8.75 7.26
N GLY A 270 -40.44 -8.55 7.69
CA GLY A 270 -39.67 -9.67 8.23
C GLY A 270 -38.21 -9.40 8.62
N ASN A 271 -38.01 -9.26 9.92
CA ASN A 271 -36.80 -9.50 10.72
C ASN A 271 -35.58 -10.13 9.99
N HIS A 272 -34.71 -9.30 9.42
CA HIS A 272 -33.32 -9.67 9.11
C HIS A 272 -32.35 -8.70 9.77
N SER A 273 -31.42 -9.28 10.56
CA SER A 273 -30.33 -8.62 11.29
C SER A 273 -29.64 -7.57 10.40
N MET A 274 -29.98 -6.31 10.65
CA MET A 274 -29.54 -5.19 9.83
C MET A 274 -28.06 -4.92 10.12
N SER A 275 -27.18 -5.18 9.16
CA SER A 275 -26.01 -4.31 9.04
C SER A 275 -26.55 -2.87 9.00
N GLY A 276 -25.92 -1.95 9.73
CA GLY A 276 -26.41 -0.57 9.78
C GLY A 276 -26.67 -0.04 8.36
N PRO A 277 -27.73 0.75 8.11
CA PRO A 277 -28.10 1.17 6.75
C PRO A 277 -26.93 1.70 5.90
N THR A 278 -25.94 2.33 6.54
CA THR A 278 -24.69 2.81 5.91
C THR A 278 -23.78 1.68 5.39
N ALA A 279 -23.64 0.57 6.12
CA ALA A 279 -22.80 -0.56 5.72
C ALA A 279 -23.37 -1.24 4.46
N ARG A 280 -24.68 -1.51 4.44
CA ARG A 280 -25.37 -2.05 3.26
C ARG A 280 -25.25 -1.15 2.03
N ILE A 281 -25.40 0.16 2.19
CA ILE A 281 -25.21 1.10 1.08
C ILE A 281 -23.78 1.02 0.53
N ASN A 282 -22.77 0.87 1.38
CA ASN A 282 -21.39 0.73 0.93
C ASN A 282 -21.16 -0.59 0.18
N ASP A 283 -21.73 -1.70 0.63
CA ASP A 283 -21.68 -2.97 -0.10
C ASP A 283 -22.33 -2.84 -1.48
N CYS A 284 -23.48 -2.17 -1.56
CA CYS A 284 -24.16 -1.91 -2.83
C CYS A 284 -23.40 -0.98 -3.77
N LYS A 285 -22.51 -0.10 -3.28
CA LYS A 285 -21.63 0.69 -4.17
C LYS A 285 -20.76 -0.23 -5.02
N ASN A 286 -20.26 -1.34 -4.47
CA ASN A 286 -19.44 -2.29 -5.24
C ASN A 286 -20.25 -2.93 -6.37
N ILE A 287 -21.53 -3.25 -6.14
CA ILE A 287 -22.43 -3.74 -7.19
C ILE A 287 -22.62 -2.70 -8.28
N VAL A 288 -22.86 -1.44 -7.92
CA VAL A 288 -22.98 -0.33 -8.89
C VAL A 288 -21.72 -0.19 -9.74
N LEU A 289 -20.54 -0.25 -9.13
CA LEU A 289 -19.26 -0.14 -9.82
C LEU A 289 -19.03 -1.34 -10.78
N ARG A 290 -19.37 -2.55 -10.36
CA ARG A 290 -19.28 -3.74 -11.23
C ARG A 290 -20.25 -3.65 -12.40
N TRP A 291 -21.45 -3.11 -12.20
CA TRP A 291 -22.39 -2.84 -13.30
C TRP A 291 -21.85 -1.78 -14.25
N LEU A 292 -21.27 -0.69 -13.75
CA LEU A 292 -20.59 0.30 -14.61
C LEU A 292 -19.49 -0.35 -15.46
N ALA A 293 -18.67 -1.22 -14.86
CA ALA A 293 -17.67 -1.98 -15.59
C ALA A 293 -18.25 -2.96 -16.63
N SER A 294 -19.48 -3.45 -16.44
CA SER A 294 -20.16 -4.28 -17.44
C SER A 294 -20.65 -3.48 -18.65
N LYS A 295 -20.74 -2.15 -18.53
CA LYS A 295 -21.18 -1.26 -19.63
C LYS A 295 -20.03 -0.51 -20.30
N LEU A 296 -18.92 -0.31 -19.58
CA LEU A 296 -17.71 0.33 -20.11
C LEU A 296 -16.75 -0.72 -20.70
N ASP A 297 -15.84 -0.27 -21.56
CA ASP A 297 -14.63 -1.04 -21.87
C ASP A 297 -13.70 -1.08 -20.64
N ALA A 298 -12.88 -2.13 -20.54
CA ALA A 298 -12.08 -2.37 -19.35
C ALA A 298 -11.10 -1.22 -19.05
N PRO A 299 -10.34 -0.66 -20.02
CA PRO A 299 -9.46 0.48 -19.76
C PRO A 299 -10.20 1.71 -19.23
N THR A 300 -11.35 2.06 -19.82
CA THR A 300 -12.17 3.20 -19.37
C THR A 300 -12.70 2.97 -17.95
N ALA A 301 -13.22 1.77 -17.65
CA ALA A 301 -13.68 1.43 -16.31
C ALA A 301 -12.56 1.58 -15.27
N ASN A 302 -11.37 1.04 -15.57
CA ASN A 302 -10.21 1.14 -14.70
C ASN A 302 -9.80 2.60 -14.45
N SER A 303 -9.77 3.44 -15.49
CA SER A 303 -9.46 4.86 -15.38
C SER A 303 -10.47 5.60 -14.48
N VAL A 304 -11.77 5.34 -14.67
CA VAL A 304 -12.83 5.92 -13.85
C VAL A 304 -12.68 5.52 -12.39
N PHE A 305 -12.56 4.23 -12.08
CA PHE A 305 -12.49 3.77 -10.69
C PHE A 305 -11.25 4.27 -9.95
N ARG A 306 -10.12 4.39 -10.63
CA ARG A 306 -8.91 4.99 -10.05
C ARG A 306 -9.07 6.46 -9.79
N GLY A 307 -9.69 7.22 -10.71
CA GLY A 307 -9.99 8.62 -10.47
C GLY A 307 -10.90 8.81 -9.26
N LEU A 308 -11.95 7.99 -9.12
CA LEU A 308 -12.84 8.01 -7.95
C LEU A 308 -12.10 7.66 -6.66
N SER A 309 -11.23 6.65 -6.68
CA SER A 309 -10.43 6.24 -5.52
C SER A 309 -9.46 7.32 -5.07
N ASN A 310 -8.72 7.92 -6.00
CA ASN A 310 -7.76 8.99 -5.71
C ASN A 310 -8.42 10.21 -5.06
N CYS A 311 -9.64 10.55 -5.48
CA CYS A 311 -10.40 11.62 -4.85
C CYS A 311 -10.68 11.37 -3.36
N ASN A 312 -10.86 10.11 -2.95
CA ASN A 312 -11.08 9.77 -1.56
C ASN A 312 -9.78 9.68 -0.76
N LEU A 313 -8.72 9.14 -1.37
CA LEU A 313 -7.40 9.01 -0.74
C LEU A 313 -6.74 10.35 -0.43
N ASN A 314 -6.94 11.35 -1.29
CA ASN A 314 -6.37 12.69 -1.10
C ASN A 314 -7.09 13.52 -0.01
N LYS A 315 -8.17 13.01 0.59
CA LYS A 315 -8.89 13.71 1.68
C LYS A 315 -8.26 13.49 3.06
N VAL A 316 -7.38 12.49 3.21
CA VAL A 316 -6.84 12.07 4.52
C VAL A 316 -5.31 11.97 4.49
N CYS A 317 -4.68 12.05 5.66
CA CYS A 317 -3.28 11.69 5.82
C CYS A 317 -3.16 10.19 6.09
N PRO A 318 -2.42 9.40 5.29
CA PRO A 318 -2.25 7.97 5.52
C PRO A 318 -1.16 7.62 6.54
N LEU A 319 -0.34 8.59 6.95
CA LEU A 319 0.79 8.35 7.87
C LEU A 319 0.30 8.19 9.31
N VAL A 320 0.88 7.20 10.01
CA VAL A 320 0.61 6.94 11.42
C VAL A 320 1.55 7.78 12.27
N PHE A 321 0.99 8.69 13.08
CA PHE A 321 1.78 9.52 13.98
C PHE A 321 2.01 8.84 15.34
N PRO A 322 3.23 8.36 15.66
CA PRO A 322 3.54 7.87 17.01
C PRO A 322 3.52 9.00 18.05
N SER A 323 3.86 8.70 19.30
CA SER A 323 3.98 9.71 20.36
C SER A 323 4.98 10.81 19.98
N VAL A 324 4.57 12.08 20.14
CA VAL A 324 5.40 13.27 19.85
C VAL A 324 6.26 13.71 21.04
N SER A 325 6.31 12.92 22.11
CA SER A 325 6.98 13.29 23.37
C SER A 325 8.46 13.67 23.20
N SER A 326 9.18 12.98 22.31
CA SER A 326 10.58 13.27 21.98
C SER A 326 10.76 14.66 21.35
N VAL A 327 9.82 15.08 20.51
CA VAL A 327 9.80 16.42 19.90
C VAL A 327 9.42 17.46 20.94
N VAL A 328 8.37 17.20 21.73
CA VAL A 328 7.88 18.13 22.77
C VAL A 328 8.96 18.44 23.81
N LYS A 329 9.77 17.43 24.19
CA LYS A 329 10.87 17.61 25.14
C LYS A 329 11.88 18.66 24.68
N GLU A 330 12.21 18.70 23.39
CA GLU A 330 13.23 19.58 22.84
C GLU A 330 12.65 20.89 22.27
N CYS A 331 11.39 20.86 21.81
CA CYS A 331 10.73 21.96 21.08
C CYS A 331 9.56 22.62 21.82
N GLY A 332 9.28 22.26 23.08
CA GLY A 332 8.15 22.80 23.85
C GLY A 332 8.18 24.33 24.03
N ASN A 333 7.20 24.86 24.78
CA ASN A 333 6.92 26.31 24.98
C ASN A 333 8.11 27.28 24.92
N LEU A 334 9.26 26.93 25.48
CA LEU A 334 10.52 27.65 25.32
C LEU A 334 11.57 26.73 24.67
N ILE A 335 11.91 27.01 23.41
CA ILE A 335 13.02 26.33 22.73
C ILE A 335 14.33 26.84 23.33
N HIS A 336 14.97 26.04 24.18
CA HIS A 336 16.26 26.36 24.79
C HIS A 336 17.44 26.03 23.86
N ASN A 337 17.30 25.00 23.02
CA ASN A 337 18.33 24.56 22.08
C ASN A 337 17.69 24.28 20.71
N GLN A 338 17.82 25.22 19.78
CA GLN A 338 17.25 25.10 18.43
C GLN A 338 17.80 23.88 17.68
N THR A 339 19.09 23.58 17.82
CA THR A 339 19.71 22.43 17.14
C THR A 339 19.12 21.11 17.62
N ALA A 340 18.91 20.95 18.93
CA ALA A 340 18.29 19.77 19.51
C ALA A 340 16.83 19.62 19.06
N CYS A 341 16.07 20.71 19.08
CA CYS A 341 14.70 20.74 18.56
C CYS A 341 14.63 20.33 17.08
N CYS A 342 15.46 20.95 16.23
CA CYS A 342 15.48 20.64 14.80
C CYS A 342 15.94 19.22 14.50
N LYS A 343 16.86 18.66 15.29
CA LYS A 343 17.23 17.25 15.18
C LYS A 343 16.05 16.35 15.54
N ALA A 344 15.33 16.64 16.62
CA ALA A 344 14.20 15.85 17.08
C ALA A 344 13.06 15.81 16.05
N ILE A 345 12.65 16.97 15.52
CA ILE A 345 11.57 17.02 14.52
C ILE A 345 11.99 16.39 13.19
N LYS A 346 13.24 16.58 12.74
CA LYS A 346 13.73 15.93 11.51
C LYS A 346 13.74 14.41 11.66
N SER A 347 14.26 13.88 12.76
CA SER A 347 14.22 12.44 13.03
C SER A 347 12.79 11.90 13.10
N TYR A 348 11.86 12.66 13.69
CA TYR A 348 10.45 12.27 13.74
C TYR A 348 9.83 12.21 12.34
N VAL A 349 10.04 13.23 11.51
CA VAL A 349 9.51 13.29 10.14
C VAL A 349 10.15 12.22 9.24
N SER A 350 11.46 11.95 9.37
CA SER A 350 12.11 10.83 8.66
C SER A 350 11.49 9.47 9.03
N TYR A 351 11.14 9.25 10.29
CA TYR A 351 10.40 8.04 10.68
C TYR A 351 9.01 7.95 10.02
N LEU A 352 8.31 9.07 9.87
CA LEU A 352 7.03 9.09 9.16
C LEU A 352 7.21 8.80 7.66
N GLN A 353 8.24 9.39 7.07
CA GLN A 353 8.61 9.26 5.67
C GLN A 353 8.76 7.78 5.29
N GLU A 354 9.45 6.99 6.12
CA GLU A 354 9.69 5.55 5.90
C GLU A 354 8.41 4.68 5.85
N GLN A 355 7.24 5.21 6.22
CA GLN A 355 6.00 4.41 6.24
C GLN A 355 5.39 4.21 4.85
N SER A 356 5.32 5.27 4.02
CA SER A 356 4.58 5.24 2.75
C SER A 356 4.91 6.46 1.89
N PHE A 357 4.76 6.32 0.57
CA PHE A 357 4.68 7.47 -0.33
C PHE A 357 3.34 8.17 -0.17
N VAL A 358 3.36 9.48 -0.32
CA VAL A 358 2.17 10.33 -0.25
C VAL A 358 2.09 11.25 -1.46
N THR A 359 0.87 11.62 -1.85
CA THR A 359 0.65 12.66 -2.86
C THR A 359 0.91 14.06 -2.28
N ASN A 360 1.01 15.08 -3.14
CA ASN A 360 1.16 16.47 -2.70
C ASN A 360 0.03 16.88 -1.73
N LEU A 361 -1.21 16.49 -2.04
CA LEU A 361 -2.36 16.83 -1.19
C LEU A 361 -2.34 16.05 0.13
N GLN A 362 -1.94 14.77 0.11
CA GLN A 362 -1.78 13.99 1.34
C GLN A 362 -0.67 14.53 2.23
N ALA A 363 0.49 14.91 1.67
CA ALA A 363 1.59 15.53 2.40
C ALA A 363 1.13 16.80 3.12
N LEU A 364 0.36 17.65 2.44
CA LEU A 364 -0.25 18.85 3.01
C LEU A 364 -1.16 18.53 4.21
N LYS A 365 -2.00 17.48 4.09
CA LYS A 365 -2.86 17.01 5.19
C LYS A 365 -2.05 16.41 6.34
N CYS A 366 -0.98 15.69 6.04
CA CYS A 366 -0.09 15.10 7.03
C CYS A 366 0.67 16.14 7.83
N ALA A 367 1.25 17.13 7.14
CA ALA A 367 1.89 18.27 7.77
C ALA A 367 0.94 19.03 8.71
N ALA A 368 -0.27 19.36 8.24
CA ALA A 368 -1.25 20.06 9.08
C ALA A 368 -1.66 19.23 10.31
N SER A 369 -1.85 17.92 10.14
CA SER A 369 -2.23 17.02 11.23
C SER A 369 -1.13 16.86 12.28
N LEU A 370 0.13 16.71 11.85
CA LEU A 370 1.28 16.67 12.75
C LEU A 370 1.45 18.01 13.47
N GLY A 371 1.34 19.13 12.77
CA GLY A 371 1.44 20.47 13.37
C GLY A 371 0.40 20.68 14.47
N LYS A 372 -0.85 20.24 14.22
CA LYS A 372 -1.94 20.32 15.22
C LYS A 372 -1.65 19.42 16.42
N LYS A 373 -1.12 18.22 16.19
CA LYS A 373 -0.72 17.29 17.26
C LYS A 373 0.39 17.90 18.14
N LEU A 374 1.36 18.58 17.53
CA LEU A 374 2.44 19.28 18.24
C LEU A 374 1.92 20.48 19.05
N GLN A 375 1.01 21.28 18.48
CA GLN A 375 0.39 22.41 19.19
C GLN A 375 -0.41 21.97 20.41
N ASN A 376 -1.23 20.93 20.24
CA ASN A 376 -1.98 20.33 21.35
C ASN A 376 -1.06 19.77 22.45
N ALA A 377 0.21 19.51 22.13
CA ALA A 377 1.23 19.05 23.06
C ALA A 377 2.19 20.17 23.52
N ASN A 378 1.75 21.44 23.47
CA ASN A 378 2.49 22.62 23.94
C ASN A 378 3.77 22.98 23.14
N VAL A 379 3.80 22.68 21.85
CA VAL A 379 4.78 23.25 20.91
C VAL A 379 4.10 24.43 20.20
N SER A 380 4.34 25.65 20.69
CA SER A 380 3.68 26.86 20.20
C SER A 380 4.40 27.55 19.04
N LYS A 381 5.74 27.40 18.95
CA LYS A 381 6.55 27.95 17.86
C LYS A 381 6.40 27.10 16.60
N ASP A 382 6.39 27.78 15.45
CA ASP A 382 6.42 27.14 14.15
C ASP A 382 7.76 26.44 13.91
N VAL A 383 7.84 25.16 14.32
CA VAL A 383 9.03 24.35 14.15
C VAL A 383 9.28 23.93 12.71
N TYR A 384 8.27 24.01 11.83
CA TYR A 384 8.45 23.70 10.41
C TYR A 384 9.26 24.79 9.73
N ASN A 385 8.88 26.05 9.94
CA ASN A 385 9.65 27.18 9.44
C ASN A 385 11.03 27.26 10.10
N LEU A 386 11.10 27.06 11.43
CA LEU A 386 12.37 27.12 12.19
C LEU A 386 13.41 26.09 11.74
N CYS A 387 12.96 24.90 11.38
CA CYS A 387 13.84 23.75 11.09
C CYS A 387 13.88 23.37 9.61
N HIS A 388 13.25 24.20 8.76
CA HIS A 388 13.12 23.99 7.32
C HIS A 388 12.50 22.64 6.96
N ILE A 389 11.40 22.30 7.64
CA ILE A 389 10.57 21.15 7.28
C ILE A 389 9.65 21.56 6.14
N SER A 390 9.72 20.82 5.06
CA SER A 390 9.03 21.00 3.79
C SER A 390 8.10 19.83 3.50
N LEU A 391 7.19 19.98 2.54
CA LEU A 391 6.24 18.91 2.20
C LEU A 391 6.93 17.64 1.72
N LYS A 392 8.04 17.77 0.98
CA LYS A 392 8.84 16.62 0.53
C LYS A 392 9.40 15.76 1.66
N ASP A 393 9.57 16.31 2.87
CA ASP A 393 10.10 15.55 4.00
C ASP A 393 9.11 14.48 4.50
N PHE A 394 7.84 14.51 4.06
CA PHE A 394 6.83 13.51 4.39
C PHE A 394 6.77 12.31 3.43
N SER A 395 7.61 12.24 2.38
CA SER A 395 7.64 11.14 1.37
C SER A 395 9.07 10.68 1.04
N LEU A 396 9.29 9.39 0.76
CA LEU A 396 10.62 8.75 0.63
C LEU A 396 11.50 9.24 -0.54
N GLN A 397 12.82 9.34 -0.25
CA GLN A 397 14.04 9.42 -1.10
C GLN A 397 14.84 10.74 -1.15
N GLU A 398 16.17 10.59 -1.43
CA GLU A 398 17.26 11.60 -1.53
C GLU A 398 16.99 12.78 -2.48
N SER A 399 15.87 12.77 -3.20
CA SER A 399 15.39 13.85 -4.08
C SER A 399 13.96 14.33 -3.76
N GLY A 400 13.28 13.77 -2.74
CA GLY A 400 12.04 14.31 -2.18
C GLY A 400 10.86 14.38 -3.15
N CYS A 401 10.50 13.25 -3.77
CA CYS A 401 9.37 13.18 -4.70
C CYS A 401 8.02 13.08 -3.96
N LEU A 402 7.12 14.02 -4.25
CA LEU A 402 5.70 13.85 -3.98
C LEU A 402 4.98 13.42 -5.25
N LEU A 403 4.04 12.48 -5.09
CA LEU A 403 3.27 12.00 -6.23
C LEU A 403 2.20 13.02 -6.61
N PRO A 404 1.90 13.16 -7.92
CA PRO A 404 0.75 13.92 -8.37
C PRO A 404 -0.51 13.49 -7.62
N SER A 405 -1.40 14.45 -7.37
CA SER A 405 -2.71 14.13 -6.77
C SER A 405 -3.66 13.39 -7.74
N LEU A 406 -3.21 13.15 -8.98
CA LEU A 406 -3.94 12.44 -10.02
C LEU A 406 -3.56 10.94 -10.06
N PRO A 407 -4.43 10.07 -10.61
CA PRO A 407 -4.10 8.68 -10.87
C PRO A 407 -2.76 8.56 -11.60
N THR A 408 -1.81 7.87 -10.97
CA THR A 408 -0.44 7.74 -11.47
C THR A 408 -0.11 6.27 -11.59
N ASN A 409 0.39 5.86 -12.76
CA ASN A 409 0.97 4.53 -12.94
C ASN A 409 2.44 4.57 -12.56
N ALA A 410 2.93 3.43 -12.07
CA ALA A 410 4.34 3.10 -12.19
C ALA A 410 4.71 3.05 -13.69
N VAL A 411 5.76 3.77 -14.07
CA VAL A 411 6.29 3.74 -15.43
C VAL A 411 7.41 2.72 -15.46
N TYR A 412 7.32 1.74 -16.33
CA TYR A 412 8.41 0.81 -16.56
C TYR A 412 9.15 1.16 -17.85
N ASP A 413 10.45 1.43 -17.73
CA ASP A 413 11.38 1.54 -18.85
C ASP A 413 12.39 0.38 -18.80
N GLY A 414 12.65 -0.24 -19.95
CA GLY A 414 13.53 -1.42 -20.04
C GLY A 414 15.00 -1.14 -19.70
N THR A 415 15.41 0.14 -19.72
CA THR A 415 16.78 0.58 -19.40
C THR A 415 16.92 1.19 -18.01
N SER A 416 15.88 1.89 -17.55
CA SER A 416 15.86 2.63 -16.28
C SER A 416 15.11 1.92 -15.15
N GLY A 417 14.39 0.84 -15.47
CA GLY A 417 13.60 0.07 -14.52
C GLY A 417 12.24 0.71 -14.25
N ILE A 418 11.68 0.44 -13.07
CA ILE A 418 10.41 1.04 -12.65
C ILE A 418 10.68 2.41 -12.02
N GLY A 419 10.00 3.44 -12.55
CA GLY A 419 10.00 4.80 -12.03
C GLY A 419 8.59 5.32 -11.82
N PHE A 420 8.50 6.52 -11.23
CA PHE A 420 7.24 7.21 -10.98
C PHE A 420 7.35 8.64 -11.51
N ILE A 421 6.22 9.15 -12.01
CA ILE A 421 6.13 10.56 -12.36
C ILE A 421 5.84 11.32 -11.06
N CYS A 422 6.73 12.25 -10.74
CA CYS A 422 6.69 13.05 -9.52
C CYS A 422 6.48 14.52 -9.87
N ASP A 423 5.85 15.27 -8.96
CA ASP A 423 6.01 16.71 -8.95
C ASP A 423 7.33 17.04 -8.20
N LEU A 424 8.13 17.96 -8.76
CA LEU A 424 9.46 18.31 -8.25
C LEU A 424 9.49 19.69 -7.56
N ASN A 425 8.37 20.43 -7.54
CA ASN A 425 8.34 21.80 -7.03
C ASN A 425 7.99 21.92 -5.53
N ASP A 426 8.29 20.89 -4.73
CA ASP A 426 7.77 20.73 -3.36
C ASP A 426 8.71 21.21 -2.25
N ASN A 427 9.63 22.15 -2.55
CA ASN A 427 10.42 22.87 -1.53
C ASN A 427 9.58 23.88 -0.73
N ILE A 428 8.25 23.73 -0.74
CA ILE A 428 7.32 24.55 0.00
C ILE A 428 7.39 24.13 1.47
N VAL A 429 7.60 25.12 2.35
CA VAL A 429 7.59 24.91 3.80
C VAL A 429 6.27 24.26 4.20
N ALA A 430 6.36 23.20 5.01
CA ALA A 430 5.20 22.47 5.48
C ALA A 430 4.28 23.44 6.27
N PRO A 431 2.95 23.42 6.04
CA PRO A 431 2.05 24.37 6.67
C PRO A 431 1.99 24.14 8.18
N TRP A 432 2.32 25.16 8.97
CA TRP A 432 2.06 25.19 10.40
C TRP A 432 0.61 25.65 10.63
N PRO A 433 -0.25 24.87 11.32
CA PRO A 433 -1.65 25.24 11.49
C PRO A 433 -1.77 26.53 12.31
N THR A 434 -2.17 27.63 11.73
CA THR A 434 -2.63 28.79 12.51
C THR A 434 -4.11 28.62 12.84
N SER A 435 -4.62 29.29 13.88
CA SER A 435 -6.03 29.18 14.30
C SER A 435 -7.05 29.51 13.20
N SER A 436 -6.61 30.10 12.07
CA SER A 436 -7.41 30.43 10.89
C SER A 436 -7.21 29.49 9.68
N TYR A 437 -6.25 28.55 9.72
CA TYR A 437 -5.98 27.66 8.58
C TYR A 437 -6.95 26.47 8.55
N MET A 438 -8.21 26.75 8.19
CA MET A 438 -9.02 25.74 7.53
C MET A 438 -8.37 25.50 6.17
N LEU A 439 -7.72 24.35 6.02
CA LEU A 439 -7.30 23.85 4.72
C LEU A 439 -8.54 23.91 3.82
N SER A 440 -8.57 24.91 2.94
CA SER A 440 -9.66 25.12 2.00
C SER A 440 -9.89 23.79 1.28
N SER A 441 -11.14 23.46 0.98
CA SER A 441 -11.38 22.42 -0.01
C SER A 441 -10.70 22.87 -1.30
N SER A 442 -9.97 21.98 -1.98
CA SER A 442 -9.41 22.20 -3.33
C SER A 442 -10.45 22.66 -4.37
N CYS A 443 -11.72 22.66 -3.97
CA CYS A 443 -12.92 22.87 -4.75
C CYS A 443 -13.52 24.27 -4.59
N ASN A 444 -12.96 25.12 -3.72
CA ASN A 444 -13.37 26.51 -3.65
C ASN A 444 -12.70 27.27 -4.80
N ARG A 445 -13.43 27.50 -5.89
CA ARG A 445 -12.94 28.26 -7.07
C ARG A 445 -12.46 29.69 -6.75
N THR A 446 -12.79 30.21 -5.57
CA THR A 446 -12.48 31.57 -5.11
C THR A 446 -11.30 31.67 -4.15
N THR A 447 -10.84 30.57 -3.54
CA THR A 447 -9.61 30.60 -2.74
C THR A 447 -8.43 30.33 -3.65
N LYS A 448 -7.61 31.36 -3.87
CA LYS A 448 -6.24 31.18 -4.38
C LYS A 448 -5.51 30.29 -3.38
N PHE A 449 -5.55 28.97 -3.59
CA PHE A 449 -4.44 28.15 -3.16
C PHE A 449 -3.18 28.77 -3.76
N PRO A 450 -2.00 28.65 -3.11
CA PRO A 450 -0.77 28.69 -3.89
C PRO A 450 -1.03 27.76 -5.07
N SER A 451 -0.95 28.30 -6.29
CA SER A 451 -1.19 27.52 -7.51
C SER A 451 -0.50 26.18 -7.32
N LEU A 452 -1.22 25.06 -7.44
CA LEU A 452 -0.52 23.77 -7.53
C LEU A 452 0.54 23.98 -8.60
N PRO A 453 1.82 23.71 -8.28
CA PRO A 453 2.88 23.91 -9.24
C PRO A 453 2.48 23.29 -10.57
N THR A 454 2.62 24.07 -11.64
CA THR A 454 2.54 23.48 -12.97
C THR A 454 3.68 22.50 -13.05
N ALA A 455 3.39 21.21 -13.28
CA ALA A 455 4.40 20.19 -13.51
C ALA A 455 5.31 20.67 -14.64
N THR A 456 6.45 21.27 -14.31
CA THR A 456 7.47 21.60 -15.29
C THR A 456 8.17 20.30 -15.61
N SER A 457 7.77 19.69 -16.72
CA SER A 457 8.40 18.53 -17.35
C SER A 457 9.81 18.84 -17.89
N SER A 458 10.54 19.78 -17.30
CA SER A 458 11.77 20.34 -17.87
C SER A 458 13.06 19.96 -17.14
N GLN A 459 13.04 18.96 -16.26
CA GLN A 459 14.28 18.29 -15.88
C GLN A 459 14.34 16.95 -16.60
N ASN A 460 14.93 16.97 -17.80
CA ASN A 460 15.69 15.80 -18.23
C ASN A 460 16.63 15.45 -17.09
N GLY A 461 16.50 14.24 -16.54
CA GLY A 461 17.40 13.73 -15.52
C GLY A 461 18.84 13.99 -15.95
N LEU A 462 19.59 14.63 -15.06
CA LEU A 462 20.97 15.06 -15.29
C LEU A 462 21.80 13.81 -15.67
N PHE A 463 22.24 13.74 -16.93
CA PHE A 463 23.04 12.65 -17.48
C PHE A 463 24.44 12.71 -16.87
N ILE A 464 24.66 11.98 -15.77
CA ILE A 464 25.99 11.84 -15.18
C ILE A 464 26.67 10.63 -15.85
N ASN A 465 27.47 10.91 -16.89
CA ASN A 465 28.46 9.97 -17.43
C ASN A 465 29.57 9.77 -16.40
N THR A 466 29.60 8.63 -15.71
CA THR A 466 30.77 8.24 -14.90
C THR A 466 31.23 6.82 -15.22
N LEU A 467 32.31 6.76 -15.99
CA LEU A 467 33.34 5.72 -16.09
C LEU A 467 32.90 4.24 -16.01
N VAL A 468 32.74 3.64 -17.19
CA VAL A 468 32.78 2.17 -17.38
C VAL A 468 34.18 1.68 -17.02
N LEU A 469 34.32 0.98 -15.90
CA LEU A 469 35.46 0.11 -15.64
C LEU A 469 35.11 -1.29 -16.17
N PRO A 470 35.86 -1.85 -17.13
CA PRO A 470 35.47 -3.11 -17.77
C PRO A 470 35.75 -4.30 -16.84
N LEU A 471 34.71 -5.05 -16.49
CA LEU A 471 34.83 -6.40 -15.94
C LEU A 471 35.34 -7.35 -17.04
N LEU A 472 36.65 -7.33 -17.29
CA LEU A 472 37.37 -8.49 -17.75
C LEU A 472 37.34 -9.52 -16.62
N PHE A 473 36.54 -10.59 -16.76
CA PHE A 473 36.81 -11.97 -16.29
C PHE A 473 35.53 -12.83 -16.40
N THR A 474 35.03 -13.00 -17.62
CA THR A 474 34.11 -14.09 -17.97
C THR A 474 34.54 -14.73 -19.29
N SER A 475 35.75 -15.28 -19.30
CA SER A 475 36.19 -16.24 -20.31
C SER A 475 37.30 -17.05 -19.69
N ILE A 476 36.94 -18.22 -19.14
CA ILE A 476 37.70 -19.48 -19.07
C ILE A 476 36.87 -20.35 -18.10
N LEU A 477 36.02 -21.21 -18.67
CA LEU A 477 35.70 -22.57 -18.22
C LEU A 477 34.57 -23.12 -19.11
N LEU A 478 34.86 -23.18 -20.41
CA LEU A 478 34.27 -24.16 -21.32
C LEU A 478 35.29 -25.29 -21.43
N PRO A 479 35.11 -26.46 -20.78
CA PRO A 479 35.73 -27.66 -21.27
C PRO A 479 34.78 -28.31 -22.29
N LYS A 480 35.22 -28.23 -23.55
CA LYS A 480 34.94 -29.22 -24.58
C LYS A 480 34.93 -30.63 -23.98
N ARG A 481 33.90 -31.41 -24.26
CA ARG A 481 34.06 -32.84 -24.57
C ARG A 481 33.12 -33.22 -25.71
N LEU A 482 33.69 -33.12 -26.91
CA LEU A 482 33.42 -34.00 -28.05
C LEU A 482 34.10 -35.33 -27.73
N LEU A 483 33.30 -36.37 -27.50
CA LEU A 483 33.34 -37.68 -28.17
C LEU A 483 32.15 -38.50 -27.71
#